data_AF-A0A0K2GH36-F1
#
_entry.id   AF-A0A0K2GH36-F1
#
_cell.length_a   1.000
_cell.length_b   1.000
_cell.length_c   1.000
_cell.angle_alpha   90.00
_cell.angle_beta   90.00
_cell.angle_gamma   90.00
#
_symmetry.space_group_name_H-M   'P 1'
#
loop_
_entity.id
_entity.type
_entity.pdbx_description
1 polymer ?
#
loop_
_entity_poly.entity_id
_entity_poly.type
_entity_poly.pdbx_seq_one_letter_code
_entity_poly.pdbx_strand_id
1 'polypeptide(L)'
;MSHRGPALRQTSIWALTLGLGMLIGLGVYTFVYARGGSYLTDKPEACVNCHVMREQYAGWIKGSHRSVAVCNDCHTSDGVIDKYAAKAMYGFLHTYAFTTGRFPDETGRQGEG
;
A
#
# COMPACT_ATOMS: atom_id res chain seq x y z
N MET A 1 14.47 50.15 10.66
CA MET A 1 13.72 49.48 11.75
C MET A 1 13.05 48.22 11.19
N SER A 2 13.67 47.05 11.35
CA SER A 2 13.00 45.74 11.15
C SER A 2 13.74 44.69 11.98
N HIS A 3 13.38 44.56 13.26
CA HIS A 3 13.95 43.59 14.21
C HIS A 3 13.09 42.32 14.34
N ARG A 4 12.21 42.00 13.38
CA ARG A 4 11.36 40.78 13.41
C ARG A 4 12.08 39.48 12.99
N GLY A 5 13.41 39.48 12.95
CA GLY A 5 14.23 38.43 12.31
C GLY A 5 14.35 37.08 13.04
N PRO A 6 14.61 37.02 14.36
CA PRO A 6 14.92 35.74 15.03
C PRO A 6 13.69 34.98 15.52
N ALA A 7 12.74 35.68 16.17
CA ALA A 7 11.58 35.05 16.79
C ALA A 7 10.61 34.45 15.76
N LEU A 8 10.37 35.15 14.64
CA LEU A 8 9.50 34.65 13.57
C LEU A 8 10.13 33.45 12.83
N ARG A 9 11.46 33.45 12.66
CA ARG A 9 12.20 32.29 12.13
C ARG A 9 12.13 31.09 13.07
N GLN A 10 12.27 31.30 14.37
CA GLN A 10 12.21 30.22 15.36
C GLN A 10 10.82 29.59 15.43
N THR A 11 9.74 30.38 15.40
CA THR A 11 8.37 29.86 15.39
C THR A 11 8.06 29.07 14.12
N SER A 12 8.56 29.51 12.96
CA SER A 12 8.41 28.76 11.70
C SER A 12 9.14 27.41 11.73
N ILE A 13 10.33 27.34 12.33
CA ILE A 13 11.07 26.08 12.49
C ILE A 13 10.28 25.09 13.38
N TRP A 14 9.72 25.56 14.49
CA TRP A 14 8.89 24.73 15.37
C TRP A 14 7.60 24.26 14.70
N ALA A 15 6.93 25.15 13.96
CA ALA A 15 5.73 24.78 13.20
C ALA A 15 6.04 23.72 12.13
N LEU A 16 7.14 23.87 11.40
CA LEU A 16 7.56 22.90 10.38
C LEU A 16 7.95 21.54 10.99
N THR A 17 8.68 21.54 12.10
CA THR A 17 9.10 20.31 12.77
C THR A 17 7.92 19.56 13.38
N LEU A 18 6.99 20.24 14.04
CA LEU A 18 5.76 19.63 14.57
C LEU A 18 4.85 19.14 13.45
N GLY A 19 4.68 19.92 12.39
CA GLY A 19 3.89 19.52 11.22
C GLY A 19 4.46 18.27 10.54
N LEU A 20 5.77 18.26 10.29
CA LEU A 20 6.45 17.11 9.70
C LEU A 20 6.41 15.88 10.62
N GLY A 21 6.62 16.06 11.92
CA GLY A 21 6.52 14.99 12.91
C GLY A 21 5.12 14.38 12.96
N MET A 22 4.07 15.20 12.89
CA MET A 22 2.69 14.73 12.84
C MET A 22 2.40 13.96 11.55
N LEU A 23 2.86 14.45 10.39
CA LEU A 23 2.70 13.76 9.11
C LEU A 23 3.39 12.40 9.10
N ILE A 24 4.65 12.34 9.58
CA ILE A 24 5.40 11.08 9.67
C ILE A 24 4.72 10.14 10.66
N GLY A 25 4.34 10.63 11.85
CA GLY A 25 3.69 9.83 12.88
C GLY A 25 2.38 9.21 12.41
N LEU A 26 1.52 10.01 11.76
CA LEU A 26 0.28 9.52 11.16
C LEU A 26 0.53 8.55 10.01
N GLY A 27 1.52 8.83 9.16
CA GLY A 27 1.91 7.94 8.07
C GLY A 27 2.37 6.57 8.56
N VAL A 28 3.27 6.55 9.55
CA VAL A 28 3.77 5.31 10.17
C VAL A 28 2.65 4.57 10.88
N TYR A 29 1.84 5.28 11.69
CA TYR A 29 0.70 4.67 12.38
C TYR A 29 -0.26 4.01 11.38
N THR A 30 -0.63 4.72 10.32
CA THR A 30 -1.52 4.21 9.27
C THR A 30 -0.91 3.00 8.57
N PHE A 31 0.38 3.07 8.20
CA PHE A 31 1.09 1.98 7.56
C PHE A 31 1.09 0.72 8.43
N VAL A 32 1.38 0.85 9.73
CA VAL A 32 1.39 -0.29 10.67
C VAL A 32 -0.03 -0.83 10.88
N TYR A 33 -0.99 0.06 11.13
CA TYR A 33 -2.39 -0.32 11.35
C TYR A 33 -2.98 -1.07 10.15
N ALA A 34 -2.67 -0.62 8.93
CA ALA A 34 -3.08 -1.26 7.68
C ALA A 34 -2.24 -2.49 7.30
N ARG A 35 -1.32 -2.94 8.17
CA ARG A 35 -0.39 -4.05 7.91
C ARG A 35 0.48 -3.86 6.67
N GLY A 36 0.90 -2.63 6.36
CA GLY A 36 1.63 -2.27 5.15
C GLY A 36 2.89 -3.10 4.86
N GLY A 37 3.56 -3.62 5.89
CA GLY A 37 4.70 -4.54 5.72
C GLY A 37 4.34 -5.84 4.98
N SER A 38 3.06 -6.23 4.95
CA SER A 38 2.61 -7.40 4.21
C SER A 38 2.74 -7.26 2.69
N TYR A 39 2.71 -6.04 2.16
CA TYR A 39 2.93 -5.78 0.73
C TYR A 39 4.40 -6.00 0.34
N LEU A 40 5.31 -6.01 1.33
CA LEU A 40 6.74 -6.20 1.12
C LEU A 40 7.19 -7.67 1.25
N THR A 41 6.28 -8.61 1.52
CA THR A 41 6.62 -10.03 1.71
C THR A 41 6.01 -10.91 0.60
N ASP A 42 6.47 -12.16 0.56
CA ASP A 42 5.93 -13.23 -0.31
C ASP A 42 5.12 -14.28 0.45
N LYS A 43 4.77 -13.99 1.71
CA LYS A 43 3.98 -14.89 2.55
C LYS A 43 2.57 -15.00 1.96
N PRO A 44 2.06 -16.21 1.66
CA PRO A 44 0.71 -16.40 1.13
C PRO A 44 -0.39 -15.75 1.99
N GLU A 45 -0.18 -15.67 3.30
CA GLU A 45 -1.10 -15.02 4.24
C GLU A 45 -1.22 -13.51 4.00
N ALA A 46 -0.19 -12.88 3.39
CA ALA A 46 -0.26 -11.49 2.99
C ALA A 46 -1.26 -11.26 1.84
N CYS A 47 -1.54 -12.28 1.03
CA CYS A 47 -2.52 -12.20 -0.06
C CYS A 47 -3.93 -11.92 0.49
N VAL A 48 -4.25 -12.36 1.71
CA VAL A 48 -5.57 -12.17 2.35
C VAL A 48 -5.65 -10.99 3.33
N ASN A 49 -4.83 -9.96 3.16
CA ASN A 49 -5.05 -8.69 3.88
C ASN A 49 -6.33 -7.98 3.42
N CYS A 50 -6.74 -8.19 2.17
CA CYS A 50 -8.03 -7.72 1.65
C CYS A 50 -9.01 -8.90 1.59
N HIS A 51 -10.26 -8.66 1.96
CA HIS A 51 -11.28 -9.72 1.98
C HIS A 51 -11.56 -10.32 0.59
N VAL A 52 -11.38 -9.53 -0.48
CA VAL A 52 -11.65 -9.95 -1.87
C VAL A 52 -10.73 -11.10 -2.31
N MET A 53 -9.59 -11.26 -1.63
CA MET A 53 -8.63 -12.31 -1.92
C MET A 53 -8.89 -13.62 -1.15
N ARG A 54 -9.89 -13.67 -0.26
CA ARG A 54 -10.13 -14.85 0.59
C ARG A 54 -10.48 -16.10 -0.20
N GLU A 55 -11.31 -15.97 -1.24
CA GLU A 55 -11.68 -17.09 -2.10
C GLU A 55 -10.45 -17.63 -2.84
N GLN A 56 -9.59 -16.73 -3.32
CA GLN A 56 -8.44 -17.11 -4.14
C GLN A 56 -7.40 -17.83 -3.29
N TYR A 57 -7.22 -17.36 -2.06
CA TYR A 57 -6.39 -18.02 -1.06
C TYR A 57 -6.96 -19.39 -0.64
N ALA A 58 -8.28 -19.50 -0.46
CA ALA A 58 -8.91 -20.78 -0.14
C ALA A 58 -8.78 -21.79 -1.30
N GLY A 59 -8.87 -21.32 -2.55
CA GLY A 59 -8.59 -22.10 -3.76
C GLY A 59 -7.14 -22.57 -3.79
N TRP A 60 -6.18 -21.68 -3.53
CA TRP A 60 -4.76 -22.04 -3.43
C TRP A 60 -4.51 -23.10 -2.34
N ILE A 61 -5.08 -22.94 -1.13
CA ILE A 61 -4.96 -23.93 -0.04
C ILE A 61 -5.50 -25.31 -0.43
N LYS A 62 -6.54 -25.39 -1.26
CA LYS A 62 -7.12 -26.67 -1.69
C LYS A 62 -6.43 -27.24 -2.94
N GLY A 63 -5.74 -26.40 -3.70
CA GLY A 63 -5.09 -26.75 -4.96
C GLY A 63 -3.71 -27.39 -4.79
N SER A 64 -3.18 -27.91 -5.90
CA SER A 64 -1.84 -28.50 -5.99
C SER A 64 -0.73 -27.46 -5.85
N HIS A 65 -0.97 -26.20 -6.20
CA HIS A 65 0.07 -25.17 -6.17
C HIS A 65 0.59 -24.86 -4.76
N ARG A 66 -0.18 -25.09 -3.69
CA ARG A 66 0.27 -24.79 -2.32
C ARG A 66 1.55 -25.51 -1.90
N SER A 67 1.86 -26.65 -2.53
CA SER A 67 3.04 -27.45 -2.20
C SER A 67 4.29 -27.07 -2.98
N VAL A 68 4.17 -26.24 -4.02
CA VAL A 68 5.27 -25.93 -4.95
C VAL A 68 5.46 -24.44 -5.23
N ALA A 69 4.47 -23.59 -4.91
CA ALA A 69 4.51 -22.17 -5.20
C ALA A 69 3.69 -21.34 -4.19
N VAL A 70 4.16 -20.13 -3.91
CA VAL A 70 3.39 -19.07 -3.23
C VAL A 70 2.76 -18.13 -4.25
N CYS A 71 1.81 -17.27 -3.83
CA CYS A 71 1.07 -16.39 -4.74
C CYS A 71 2.02 -15.61 -5.68
N ASN A 72 3.10 -15.05 -5.12
CA ASN A 72 3.99 -14.13 -5.82
C ASN A 72 4.90 -14.80 -6.85
N ASP A 73 5.10 -16.13 -6.77
CA ASP A 73 5.94 -16.89 -7.71
C ASP A 73 5.32 -16.92 -9.12
N CYS A 74 4.02 -16.63 -9.25
CA CYS A 74 3.33 -16.50 -10.54
C CYS A 74 2.76 -15.10 -10.78
N HIS A 75 2.40 -14.37 -9.72
CA HIS A 75 1.73 -13.06 -9.82
C HIS A 75 2.67 -11.85 -9.76
N THR A 76 3.96 -12.05 -9.52
CA THR A 76 4.94 -10.96 -9.50
C THR A 76 6.15 -11.32 -10.35
N SER A 77 6.87 -10.30 -10.83
CA SER A 77 8.16 -10.51 -11.49
C SER A 77 9.17 -11.09 -10.50
N ASP A 78 10.06 -11.96 -10.99
CA ASP A 78 11.19 -12.51 -10.23
C ASP A 78 12.25 -11.44 -9.91
N GLY A 79 12.29 -10.34 -10.69
CA GLY A 79 13.22 -9.23 -10.50
C GLY A 79 12.85 -8.39 -9.28
N VAL A 80 13.76 -8.25 -8.31
CA VAL A 80 13.52 -7.49 -7.06
C VAL A 80 13.04 -6.06 -7.35
N ILE A 81 13.70 -5.34 -8.26
CA ILE A 81 13.33 -3.95 -8.59
C ILE A 81 11.96 -3.91 -9.25
N ASP A 82 11.75 -4.72 -10.29
CA ASP A 82 10.49 -4.77 -11.04
C ASP A 82 9.33 -5.15 -10.15
N LYS A 83 9.54 -6.11 -9.24
CA LYS A 83 8.57 -6.55 -8.26
C LYS A 83 8.11 -5.42 -7.35
N TYR A 84 9.04 -4.69 -6.74
CA TYR A 84 8.67 -3.60 -5.84
C TYR A 84 8.12 -2.39 -6.58
N ALA A 85 8.61 -2.09 -7.79
CA ALA A 85 8.06 -1.03 -8.64
C ALA A 85 6.61 -1.33 -9.05
N ALA A 86 6.33 -2.56 -9.51
CA ALA A 86 4.99 -3.01 -9.84
C ALA A 86 4.08 -3.01 -8.60
N LYS A 87 4.55 -3.54 -7.46
CA LYS A 87 3.78 -3.52 -6.20
C LYS A 87 3.40 -2.10 -5.77
N ALA A 88 4.32 -1.14 -5.89
CA ALA A 88 4.05 0.25 -5.57
C ALA A 88 3.01 0.86 -6.53
N MET A 89 3.19 0.67 -7.84
CA MET A 89 2.31 1.22 -8.87
C MET A 89 0.88 0.64 -8.77
N TYR A 90 0.76 -0.68 -8.80
CA TYR A 90 -0.55 -1.35 -8.74
C TYR A 90 -1.21 -1.21 -7.37
N GLY A 91 -0.43 -1.14 -6.29
CA GLY A 91 -0.95 -0.83 -4.96
C GLY A 91 -1.61 0.56 -4.90
N PHE A 92 -0.96 1.57 -5.51
CA PHE A 92 -1.54 2.91 -5.63
C PHE A 92 -2.79 2.90 -6.50
N LEU A 93 -2.74 2.29 -7.69
CA LEU A 93 -3.87 2.24 -8.62
C LEU A 93 -5.08 1.51 -8.02
N HIS A 94 -4.88 0.40 -7.30
CA HIS A 94 -5.95 -0.28 -6.58
C HIS A 94 -6.55 0.61 -5.48
N THR A 95 -5.70 1.26 -4.69
CA THR A 95 -6.18 2.16 -3.63
C THR A 95 -7.00 3.31 -4.23
N TYR A 96 -6.52 3.91 -5.32
CA TYR A 96 -7.23 4.94 -6.06
C TYR A 96 -8.57 4.44 -6.60
N ALA A 97 -8.59 3.27 -7.26
CA ALA A 97 -9.81 2.66 -7.79
C ALA A 97 -10.84 2.39 -6.70
N PHE A 98 -10.44 1.81 -5.56
CA PHE A 98 -11.35 1.55 -4.43
C PHE A 98 -11.81 2.82 -3.73
N THR A 99 -10.95 3.84 -3.64
CA THR A 99 -11.33 5.13 -3.04
C THR A 99 -12.31 5.91 -3.93
N THR A 100 -12.16 5.80 -5.24
CA THR A 100 -12.98 6.54 -6.22
C THR A 100 -14.15 5.74 -6.79
N GLY A 101 -14.26 4.45 -6.46
CA GLY A 101 -15.25 3.55 -7.04
C GLY A 101 -15.00 3.20 -8.52
N ARG A 102 -13.76 3.37 -9.02
CA ARG A 102 -13.41 3.19 -10.44
C ARG A 102 -12.62 1.91 -10.66
N PHE A 103 -13.21 0.76 -10.40
CA PHE A 103 -12.59 -0.53 -10.71
C PHE A 103 -13.22 -1.14 -11.98
N PRO A 104 -12.42 -1.78 -12.85
CA PRO A 104 -12.96 -2.50 -14.00
C PRO A 104 -13.80 -3.69 -13.54
N ASP A 105 -14.94 -3.93 -14.19
CA ASP A 105 -15.65 -5.19 -14.11
C ASP A 105 -14.95 -6.27 -14.97
N GLU A 106 -15.47 -7.49 -14.89
CA GLU A 106 -14.96 -8.68 -15.59
C GLU A 106 -14.92 -8.51 -17.12
N THR A 107 -15.63 -7.51 -17.65
CA THR A 107 -15.74 -7.19 -19.08
C THR A 107 -14.91 -5.98 -19.50
N GLY A 108 -14.20 -5.33 -18.57
CA GLY A 108 -13.38 -4.15 -18.84
C GLY A 108 -14.17 -2.83 -18.90
N ARG A 109 -15.44 -2.81 -18.51
CA ARG A 109 -16.19 -1.57 -18.26
C ARG A 109 -15.90 -1.11 -16.84
N GLN A 110 -15.90 0.21 -16.61
CA GLN A 110 -15.83 0.74 -15.23
C GLN A 110 -17.11 0.31 -14.51
N GLY A 111 -16.98 -0.62 -13.56
CA GLY A 111 -18.09 -1.07 -12.74
C GLY A 111 -18.50 0.07 -11.81
N GLU A 112 -19.72 0.56 -11.98
CA GLU A 112 -20.40 1.40 -11.00
C GLU A 112 -20.79 0.47 -9.86
N GLY A 113 -19.99 0.46 -8.79
CA GLY A 113 -20.21 -0.36 -7.59
C GLY A 113 -21.46 0.02 -6.81
#